data_AF-A0A1Q3FGY5-F1
#
_entry.id   AF-A0A1Q3FGY5-F1
#
_cell.length_a   1.000
_cell.length_b   1.000
_cell.length_c   1.000
_cell.angle_alpha   90.00
_cell.angle_beta   90.00
_cell.angle_gamma   90.00
#
_symmetry.space_group_name_H-M   'P 1'
#
loop_
_entity.id
_entity.type
_entity.pdbx_description
1 polymer ?
#
loop_
_entity_poly.entity_id
_entity_poly.type
_entity_poly.pdbx_seq_one_letter_code
_entity_poly.pdbx_strand_id
1 'polypeptide(L)'
;MSSADVAIAKPADAPEHCPGTASESAGKASACAGCPNQQICATGPKGPDPAIALVREKLHEVRNKVLVLSGKGGVGKSTVTALLSRAMAQLNPERNFGVLDIDICGPSQPRVLGVLGEQVHQSGSGWSPVYIEDNLSLMSIGFLLGSPDDAIIWRGPKKNGMIRQFLTEVDWGQLDYLVLDTPPGTSDEHLSAATYLKGTEGRWGAVLVTTPQEVALLDVRKEITFCRKMSIPVIGVTENMAVFVCPKCSTESDIFPAKTGGAERMCADMEVRYLG
;
A
#
# COMPACT_ATOMS: atom_id res chain seq x y z
N MET A 1 31.40 13.87 -0.56
CA MET A 1 31.59 13.62 0.89
C MET A 1 30.21 13.33 1.45
N SER A 2 29.82 12.17 1.99
CA SER A 2 30.50 10.95 2.41
C SER A 2 29.58 9.78 2.03
N SER A 3 30.17 8.71 1.48
CA SER A 3 29.53 7.43 1.20
C SER A 3 29.39 6.62 2.50
N ALA A 4 28.53 7.08 3.42
CA ALA A 4 28.28 6.42 4.69
C ALA A 4 26.88 5.80 4.72
N ASP A 5 26.87 4.50 4.99
CA ASP A 5 25.77 3.68 5.50
C ASP A 5 24.70 3.22 4.51
N VAL A 6 25.11 2.49 3.46
CA VAL A 6 24.30 1.36 3.01
C VAL A 6 24.44 0.29 4.09
N ALA A 7 23.43 0.15 4.95
CA ALA A 7 23.40 -0.86 5.99
C ALA A 7 23.79 -2.23 5.41
N ILE A 8 24.91 -2.78 5.89
CA ILE A 8 25.38 -4.11 5.49
C ILE A 8 24.29 -5.09 5.90
N ALA A 9 23.49 -5.56 4.94
CA ALA A 9 22.44 -6.54 5.17
C ALA A 9 23.10 -7.89 5.51
N LYS A 10 23.52 -8.03 6.76
CA LYS A 10 24.16 -9.22 7.31
C LYS A 10 23.12 -9.98 8.14
N PRO A 11 22.78 -11.24 7.79
CA PRO A 11 21.93 -12.08 8.62
C PRO A 11 22.48 -12.18 10.05
N ALA A 12 21.61 -12.31 11.05
CA ALA A 12 22.02 -12.34 12.46
C ALA A 12 22.92 -13.55 12.81
N ASP A 13 22.80 -14.63 12.03
CA ASP A 13 23.55 -15.89 12.11
C ASP A 13 24.74 -15.94 11.14
N ALA A 14 25.08 -14.82 10.49
CA ALA A 14 26.14 -14.81 9.50
C ALA A 14 27.54 -14.89 10.15
N PRO A 15 28.51 -15.60 9.52
CA PRO A 15 29.89 -15.66 9.98
C PRO A 15 30.50 -14.28 10.22
N GLU A 16 31.47 -14.19 11.14
CA GLU A 16 32.10 -12.92 11.54
C GLU A 16 32.61 -12.11 10.34
N HIS A 17 33.19 -12.78 9.33
CA HIS A 17 33.72 -12.18 8.11
C HIS A 17 32.74 -12.17 6.91
N CYS A 18 31.45 -12.38 7.12
CA CYS A 18 30.47 -12.28 6.03
C CYS A 18 30.44 -10.84 5.48
N PRO A 19 30.63 -10.65 4.15
CA PRO A 19 30.60 -9.32 3.54
C PRO A 19 29.20 -8.68 3.50
N GLY A 20 28.15 -9.42 3.92
CA GLY A 20 26.75 -9.01 3.81
C GLY A 20 26.16 -9.30 2.43
N THR A 21 24.85 -9.56 2.37
CA THR A 21 24.18 -10.02 1.14
C THR A 21 24.12 -8.94 0.05
N ALA A 22 24.10 -7.66 0.45
CA ALA A 22 24.08 -6.51 -0.44
C ALA A 22 25.47 -6.11 -1.01
N SER A 23 26.56 -6.69 -0.51
CA SER A 23 27.91 -6.35 -0.95
C SER A 23 28.23 -6.95 -2.34
N GLU A 24 29.04 -6.25 -3.12
CA GLU A 24 29.59 -6.74 -4.39
C GLU A 24 30.42 -8.02 -4.23
N SER A 25 31.01 -8.22 -3.04
CA SER A 25 31.79 -9.40 -2.70
C SER A 25 30.95 -10.55 -2.12
N ALA A 26 29.64 -10.38 -1.92
CA ALA A 26 28.80 -11.48 -1.43
C ALA A 26 28.73 -12.64 -2.43
N GLY A 27 28.91 -13.86 -1.92
CA GLY A 27 29.02 -15.08 -2.73
C GLY A 27 30.37 -15.26 -3.45
N LYS A 28 31.23 -14.23 -3.46
CA LYS A 28 32.54 -14.22 -4.15
C LYS A 28 33.73 -14.18 -3.17
N ALA A 29 33.56 -13.62 -1.98
CA ALA A 29 34.61 -13.53 -0.97
C ALA A 29 34.98 -14.92 -0.42
N SER A 30 36.22 -15.06 0.06
CA SER A 30 36.69 -16.30 0.73
C SER A 30 35.79 -16.72 1.89
N ALA A 31 35.27 -15.74 2.64
CA ALA A 31 34.32 -15.97 3.73
C ALA A 31 32.97 -16.56 3.29
N CYS A 32 32.65 -16.56 1.99
CA CYS A 32 31.44 -17.16 1.45
C CYS A 32 31.63 -18.62 1.01
N ALA A 33 32.88 -19.12 0.96
CA ALA A 33 33.16 -20.49 0.52
C ALA A 33 32.52 -21.50 1.48
N GLY A 34 31.67 -22.38 0.94
CA GLY A 34 30.94 -23.38 1.72
C GLY A 34 29.64 -22.88 2.35
N CYS A 35 29.25 -21.62 2.11
CA CYS A 35 27.94 -21.11 2.53
C CYS A 35 26.83 -21.71 1.65
N PRO A 36 25.73 -22.26 2.22
CA PRO A 36 24.61 -22.80 1.45
C PRO A 36 24.00 -21.79 0.45
N ASN A 37 24.03 -20.50 0.80
CA ASN A 37 23.48 -19.42 0.00
C ASN A 37 24.52 -18.72 -0.89
N GLN A 38 25.72 -19.29 -1.07
CA GLN A 38 26.83 -18.66 -1.81
C GLN A 38 26.43 -18.27 -3.23
N GLN A 39 25.82 -19.20 -3.99
CA GLN A 39 25.42 -18.95 -5.38
C GLN A 39 24.32 -17.89 -5.48
N ILE A 40 23.34 -17.92 -4.56
CA ILE A 40 22.26 -16.92 -4.49
C ILE A 40 22.85 -15.54 -4.21
N CYS A 41 23.79 -15.44 -3.27
CA CYS A 41 24.47 -14.19 -2.98
C CYS A 41 25.37 -13.73 -4.15
N ALA A 42 25.98 -14.65 -4.90
CA ALA A 42 26.87 -14.30 -6.01
C ALA A 42 26.11 -13.76 -7.23
N THR A 43 24.91 -14.29 -7.47
CA THR A 43 24.08 -13.99 -8.65
C THR A 43 22.93 -13.03 -8.37
N GLY A 44 22.57 -12.85 -7.09
CA GLY A 44 21.50 -11.96 -6.68
C GLY A 44 21.84 -10.49 -6.95
N PRO A 45 20.83 -9.66 -7.27
CA PRO A 45 21.02 -8.24 -7.54
C PRO A 45 21.70 -7.55 -6.35
N LYS A 46 22.64 -6.65 -6.65
CA LYS A 46 23.42 -5.88 -5.68
C LYS A 46 22.96 -4.45 -5.64
N GLY A 47 22.95 -3.88 -4.44
CA GLY A 47 22.45 -2.53 -4.22
C GLY A 47 20.92 -2.43 -4.24
N PRO A 48 20.38 -1.20 -4.08
CA PRO A 48 18.94 -0.96 -4.09
C PRO A 48 18.33 -1.30 -5.46
N ASP A 49 17.11 -1.82 -5.46
CA ASP A 49 16.35 -2.12 -6.68
C ASP A 49 16.32 -0.86 -7.59
N PRO A 50 16.82 -0.93 -8.84
CA PRO A 50 16.79 0.20 -9.77
C PRO A 50 15.38 0.78 -9.98
N ALA A 51 14.34 -0.03 -9.76
CA ALA A 51 12.96 0.42 -9.79
C ALA A 51 12.67 1.54 -8.78
N ILE A 52 13.36 1.59 -7.63
CA ILE A 52 13.17 2.63 -6.62
C ILE A 52 13.50 4.02 -7.18
N ALA A 53 14.59 4.13 -7.94
CA ALA A 53 14.98 5.40 -8.57
C ALA A 53 13.97 5.82 -9.64
N LEU A 54 13.49 4.87 -10.44
CA LEU A 54 12.49 5.12 -11.47
C LEU A 54 11.12 5.51 -10.86
N VAL A 55 10.68 4.86 -9.79
CA VAL A 55 9.45 5.23 -9.08
C VAL A 55 9.57 6.65 -8.50
N ARG A 56 10.73 6.99 -7.92
CA ARG A 56 10.98 8.35 -7.41
C ARG A 56 10.83 9.39 -8.51
N GLU A 57 11.43 9.14 -9.67
CA GLU A 57 11.32 10.03 -10.84
C GLU A 57 9.87 10.12 -11.32
N LYS A 58 9.17 8.99 -11.46
CA LYS A 58 7.80 8.97 -11.99
C LYS A 58 6.76 9.58 -11.06
N LEU A 59 6.97 9.50 -9.74
CA LEU A 59 6.06 10.05 -8.73
C LEU A 59 6.52 11.42 -8.18
N HIS A 60 7.42 12.12 -8.87
CA HIS A 60 7.91 13.43 -8.42
C HIS A 60 6.81 14.50 -8.42
N GLU A 61 5.85 14.44 -9.36
CA GLU A 61 4.73 15.37 -9.42
C GLU A 61 3.58 15.03 -8.45
N VAL A 62 3.66 13.89 -7.75
CA VAL A 62 2.63 13.46 -6.79
C VAL A 62 2.98 14.00 -5.39
N ARG A 63 2.20 14.96 -4.88
CA ARG A 63 2.55 15.68 -3.64
C ARG A 63 2.36 14.86 -2.36
N ASN A 64 1.26 14.12 -2.27
CA ASN A 64 0.93 13.32 -1.08
C ASN A 64 0.54 11.89 -1.51
N LYS A 65 1.06 10.89 -0.79
CA LYS A 65 0.73 9.47 -1.02
C LYS A 65 0.10 8.88 0.25
N VAL A 66 -1.10 8.34 0.14
CA VAL A 66 -1.83 7.78 1.29
C VAL A 66 -2.07 6.30 1.05
N LEU A 67 -1.45 5.44 1.86
CA LEU A 67 -1.78 4.02 1.87
C LEU A 67 -3.04 3.80 2.72
N VAL A 68 -4.00 3.03 2.21
CA VAL A 68 -5.15 2.59 2.99
C VAL A 68 -4.95 1.11 3.31
N LEU A 69 -4.70 0.81 4.59
CA LEU A 69 -4.35 -0.52 5.08
C LEU A 69 -5.51 -1.12 5.89
N SER A 70 -5.54 -2.44 6.00
CA SER A 70 -6.46 -3.14 6.91
C SER A 70 -5.87 -4.46 7.36
N GLY A 71 -6.06 -4.85 8.62
CA GLY A 71 -5.54 -6.13 9.12
C GLY A 71 -6.23 -7.37 8.56
N LYS A 72 -7.47 -7.24 8.05
CA LYS A 72 -8.25 -8.36 7.51
C LYS A 72 -9.16 -7.92 6.36
N GLY A 73 -9.59 -8.89 5.54
CA GLY A 73 -10.59 -8.68 4.50
C GLY A 73 -11.99 -8.39 5.07
N GLY A 74 -12.81 -7.66 4.32
CA GLY A 74 -14.23 -7.43 4.66
C GLY A 74 -14.50 -6.29 5.64
N VAL A 75 -13.49 -5.55 6.13
CA VAL A 75 -13.69 -4.35 6.96
C VAL A 75 -14.18 -3.12 6.19
N GLY A 76 -14.31 -3.23 4.86
CA GLY A 76 -14.71 -2.12 3.99
C GLY A 76 -13.57 -1.15 3.64
N LYS A 77 -12.31 -1.60 3.70
CA LYS A 77 -11.12 -0.83 3.31
C LYS A 77 -11.30 -0.10 1.96
N SER A 78 -11.62 -0.84 0.90
CA SER A 78 -11.80 -0.29 -0.45
C SER A 78 -12.96 0.71 -0.52
N THR A 79 -14.06 0.45 0.20
CA THR A 79 -15.16 1.41 0.35
C THR A 79 -14.69 2.71 1.01
N VAL A 80 -13.93 2.63 2.10
CA VAL A 80 -13.34 3.80 2.76
C VAL A 80 -12.38 4.52 1.82
N THR A 81 -11.53 3.80 1.07
CA THR A 81 -10.61 4.38 0.07
C THR A 81 -11.38 5.18 -0.98
N ALA A 82 -12.44 4.61 -1.53
CA ALA A 82 -13.27 5.26 -2.54
C ALA A 82 -14.01 6.49 -1.97
N LEU A 83 -14.65 6.37 -0.80
CA LEU A 83 -15.39 7.47 -0.17
C LEU A 83 -14.46 8.61 0.23
N LEU A 84 -13.28 8.30 0.80
CA LEU A 84 -12.27 9.30 1.14
C LEU A 84 -11.84 10.08 -0.11
N SER A 85 -11.50 9.37 -1.19
CA SER A 85 -11.01 10.00 -2.41
C SER A 85 -12.07 10.86 -3.07
N ARG A 86 -13.32 10.37 -3.17
CA ARG A 86 -14.44 11.14 -3.71
C ARG A 86 -14.79 12.36 -2.87
N ALA A 87 -14.88 12.21 -1.55
CA ALA A 87 -15.17 13.32 -0.66
C ALA A 87 -14.08 14.39 -0.73
N MET A 88 -12.81 14.00 -0.77
CA MET A 88 -11.70 14.95 -0.90
C MET A 88 -11.72 15.65 -2.27
N ALA A 89 -11.99 14.94 -3.36
CA ALA A 89 -12.13 15.51 -4.70
C ALA A 89 -13.25 16.55 -4.78
N GLN A 90 -14.42 16.24 -4.21
CA GLN A 90 -15.58 17.13 -4.20
C GLN A 90 -15.37 18.36 -3.30
N LEU A 91 -14.71 18.19 -2.15
CA LEU A 91 -14.44 19.27 -1.21
C LEU A 91 -13.29 20.18 -1.68
N ASN A 92 -12.45 19.74 -2.63
CA ASN A 92 -11.30 20.49 -3.13
C ASN A 92 -11.25 20.43 -4.68
N PRO A 93 -12.16 21.10 -5.40
CA PRO A 93 -12.23 21.05 -6.86
C PRO A 93 -10.96 21.53 -7.57
N GLU A 94 -10.11 22.31 -6.88
CA GLU A 94 -8.85 22.81 -7.39
C GLU A 94 -7.68 21.82 -7.27
N ARG A 95 -7.89 20.68 -6.62
CA ARG A 95 -6.87 19.65 -6.38
C ARG A 95 -7.14 18.41 -7.21
N ASN A 96 -6.06 17.71 -7.57
CA ASN A 96 -6.12 16.48 -8.34
C ASN A 96 -5.88 15.25 -7.46
N PHE A 97 -6.70 14.22 -7.68
CA PHE A 97 -6.73 12.99 -6.91
C PHE A 97 -6.57 11.77 -7.82
N GLY A 98 -5.75 10.83 -7.39
CA GLY A 98 -5.60 9.52 -8.01
C GLY A 98 -5.89 8.42 -7.00
N VAL A 99 -6.55 7.37 -7.44
CA VAL A 99 -6.74 6.12 -6.69
C VAL A 99 -5.97 5.03 -7.41
N LEU A 100 -5.09 4.35 -6.70
CA LEU A 100 -4.37 3.18 -7.22
C LEU A 100 -4.80 1.94 -6.44
N ASP A 101 -5.48 1.03 -7.12
CA ASP A 101 -5.89 -0.27 -6.59
C ASP A 101 -4.77 -1.29 -6.80
N ILE A 102 -4.04 -1.61 -5.73
CA ILE A 102 -3.03 -2.67 -5.72
C ILE A 102 -3.53 -3.93 -4.99
N ASP A 103 -4.83 -4.05 -4.70
CA ASP A 103 -5.45 -5.29 -4.23
C ASP A 103 -5.64 -6.27 -5.40
N ILE A 104 -4.51 -6.78 -5.89
CA ILE A 104 -4.45 -7.55 -7.13
C ILE A 104 -5.34 -8.80 -7.09
N CYS A 105 -5.56 -9.41 -5.92
CA CYS A 105 -6.34 -10.65 -5.83
C CYS A 105 -7.85 -10.41 -5.74
N GLY A 106 -8.29 -9.19 -5.43
CA GLY A 106 -9.69 -8.86 -5.27
C GLY A 106 -9.97 -7.41 -5.64
N PRO A 107 -9.68 -6.99 -6.88
CA PRO A 107 -9.86 -5.61 -7.29
C PRO A 107 -11.33 -5.22 -7.17
N SER A 108 -11.62 -4.28 -6.27
CA SER A 108 -12.99 -3.84 -5.99
C SER A 108 -13.23 -2.39 -6.39
N GLN A 109 -12.18 -1.61 -6.61
CA GLN A 109 -12.28 -0.18 -6.86
C GLN A 109 -13.08 0.18 -8.12
N PRO A 110 -12.92 -0.51 -9.28
CA PRO A 110 -13.75 -0.22 -10.45
C PRO A 110 -15.25 -0.37 -10.18
N ARG A 111 -15.65 -1.35 -9.36
CA ARG A 111 -17.04 -1.55 -8.93
C ARG A 111 -17.51 -0.46 -7.97
N VAL A 112 -16.74 -0.18 -6.94
CA VAL A 112 -17.12 0.78 -5.89
C VAL A 112 -17.20 2.20 -6.44
N LEU A 113 -16.34 2.55 -7.41
CA LEU A 113 -16.29 3.87 -8.04
C LEU A 113 -17.20 3.99 -9.28
N GLY A 114 -17.90 2.92 -9.66
CA GLY A 114 -18.92 2.95 -10.71
C GLY A 114 -18.38 2.99 -12.14
N VAL A 115 -17.15 2.50 -12.36
CA VAL A 115 -16.44 2.51 -13.65
C VAL A 115 -16.14 1.09 -14.14
N LEU A 116 -17.06 0.14 -13.87
CA LEU A 116 -16.96 -1.21 -14.42
C LEU A 116 -17.12 -1.19 -15.94
N GLY A 117 -16.25 -1.91 -16.64
CA GLY A 117 -16.27 -2.01 -18.09
C GLY A 117 -15.42 -0.95 -18.80
N GLU A 118 -14.93 0.05 -18.06
CA GLU A 118 -13.92 0.97 -18.57
C GLU A 118 -12.61 0.24 -18.84
N GLN A 119 -11.84 0.77 -19.79
CA GLN A 119 -10.54 0.21 -20.17
C GLN A 119 -9.45 1.26 -20.07
N VAL A 120 -8.26 0.80 -19.68
CA VAL A 120 -7.07 1.64 -19.65
C VAL A 120 -6.55 1.79 -21.07
N HIS A 121 -6.30 3.03 -21.47
CA HIS A 121 -5.66 3.33 -22.74
C HIS A 121 -4.14 3.38 -22.56
N GLN A 122 -3.41 2.69 -23.45
CA GLN A 122 -1.95 2.79 -23.51
C GLN A 122 -1.56 3.84 -24.55
N SER A 123 -0.74 4.80 -24.13
CA SER A 123 -0.20 5.87 -24.97
C SER A 123 1.33 5.88 -24.93
N GLY A 124 1.95 6.84 -25.63
CA GLY A 124 3.41 7.01 -25.61
C GLY A 124 3.97 7.45 -24.25
N SER A 125 3.16 8.08 -23.38
CA SER A 125 3.57 8.48 -22.03
C SER A 125 3.35 7.38 -20.98
N GLY A 126 2.51 6.39 -21.28
CA GLY A 126 2.16 5.32 -20.37
C GLY A 126 0.68 4.94 -20.43
N TRP A 127 0.20 4.29 -19.38
CA TRP A 127 -1.21 4.00 -19.16
C TRP A 127 -1.94 5.24 -18.67
N SER A 128 -2.97 5.65 -19.40
CA SER A 128 -3.88 6.70 -18.96
C SER A 128 -4.86 6.11 -17.94
N PRO A 129 -4.95 6.66 -16.71
CA PRO A 129 -5.91 6.20 -15.73
C PRO A 129 -7.35 6.53 -16.18
N VAL A 130 -8.32 5.80 -15.64
CA VAL A 130 -9.74 6.03 -15.89
C VAL A 130 -10.22 7.19 -15.03
N TYR A 131 -10.75 8.25 -15.63
CA TYR A 131 -11.28 9.40 -14.90
C TYR A 131 -12.72 9.12 -14.45
N ILE A 132 -12.96 9.28 -13.15
CA ILE A 132 -14.28 9.16 -12.50
C ILE A 132 -14.97 10.53 -12.46
N GLU A 133 -14.19 11.57 -12.17
CA GLU A 133 -14.55 12.99 -12.19
C GLU A 133 -13.36 13.76 -12.80
N ASP A 134 -13.52 15.02 -13.19
CA ASP A 134 -12.46 15.80 -13.85
C ASP A 134 -11.15 15.86 -13.04
N ASN A 135 -11.24 15.79 -11.71
CA ASN A 135 -10.12 15.83 -10.79
C ASN A 135 -9.91 14.54 -10.00
N LEU A 136 -10.55 13.43 -10.38
CA LEU A 136 -10.42 12.12 -9.72
C LEU A 136 -10.22 11.00 -10.75
N SER A 137 -9.06 10.36 -10.71
CA SER A 137 -8.72 9.24 -11.60
C SER A 137 -8.47 7.95 -10.83
N LEU A 138 -8.61 6.80 -11.51
CA LEU A 138 -8.42 5.46 -10.98
C LEU A 138 -7.54 4.62 -11.91
N MET A 139 -6.59 3.91 -11.32
CA MET A 139 -5.92 2.78 -11.93
C MET A 139 -6.16 1.52 -11.09
N SER A 140 -6.52 0.42 -11.73
CA SER A 140 -6.74 -0.87 -11.08
C SER A 140 -6.34 -2.00 -12.01
N ILE A 141 -5.87 -3.12 -11.43
CA ILE A 141 -5.68 -4.36 -12.18
C ILE A 141 -6.98 -4.82 -12.84
N GLY A 142 -8.15 -4.48 -12.28
CA GLY A 142 -9.45 -4.84 -12.83
C GLY A 142 -9.68 -4.38 -14.27
N PHE A 143 -8.98 -3.33 -14.72
CA PHE A 143 -9.04 -2.86 -16.11
C PHE A 143 -8.15 -3.63 -17.09
N LEU A 144 -7.17 -4.38 -16.57
CA LEU A 144 -6.20 -5.13 -17.35
C LEU A 144 -6.57 -6.62 -17.48
N LEU A 145 -7.65 -7.06 -16.84
CA LEU A 145 -8.17 -8.42 -16.93
C LEU A 145 -9.06 -8.58 -18.16
N GLY A 146 -9.03 -9.78 -18.75
CA GLY A 146 -9.90 -10.11 -19.88
C GLY A 146 -11.36 -10.28 -19.47
N SER A 147 -11.59 -10.76 -18.25
CA SER A 147 -12.91 -10.88 -17.64
C SER A 147 -12.89 -10.51 -16.15
N PRO A 148 -13.96 -9.89 -15.61
CA PRO A 148 -14.11 -9.65 -14.17
C PRO A 148 -14.11 -10.93 -13.32
N ASP A 149 -14.43 -12.08 -13.92
CA ASP A 149 -14.47 -13.38 -13.24
C ASP A 149 -13.11 -14.12 -13.28
N ASP A 150 -12.10 -13.54 -13.91
CA ASP A 150 -10.77 -14.15 -14.02
C ASP A 150 -10.10 -14.19 -12.64
N ALA A 151 -9.94 -15.41 -12.11
CA ALA A 151 -9.22 -15.61 -10.86
C ALA A 151 -7.72 -15.29 -11.04
N ILE A 152 -7.23 -14.27 -10.31
CA ILE A 152 -5.82 -13.88 -10.35
C ILE A 152 -5.01 -14.74 -9.39
N ILE A 153 -4.38 -15.79 -9.93
CA ILE A 153 -3.47 -16.67 -9.18
C ILE A 153 -2.03 -16.32 -9.55
N TRP A 154 -1.56 -15.14 -9.11
CA TRP A 154 -0.21 -14.67 -9.39
C TRP A 154 0.73 -14.88 -8.20
N ARG A 155 1.96 -15.31 -8.49
CA ARG A 155 3.03 -15.45 -7.48
C ARG A 155 3.64 -14.08 -7.15
N GLY A 156 4.21 -13.96 -5.95
CA GLY A 156 4.80 -12.72 -5.41
C GLY A 156 5.62 -11.88 -6.41
N PRO A 157 6.60 -12.44 -7.15
CA PRO A 157 7.39 -11.68 -8.10
C PRO A 157 6.56 -10.98 -9.19
N LYS A 158 5.49 -11.63 -9.67
CA LYS A 158 4.60 -11.05 -10.69
C LYS A 158 3.74 -9.93 -10.10
N LYS A 159 3.28 -10.09 -8.86
CA LYS A 159 2.53 -9.04 -8.15
C LYS A 159 3.40 -7.81 -7.88
N ASN A 160 4.62 -8.02 -7.39
CA ASN A 160 5.58 -6.93 -7.15
C ASN A 160 5.96 -6.22 -8.46
N GLY A 161 6.14 -6.98 -9.54
CA GLY A 161 6.32 -6.43 -10.89
C GLY A 161 5.16 -5.54 -11.30
N MET A 162 3.92 -5.98 -11.08
CA MET A 162 2.73 -5.18 -11.40
C MET A 162 2.63 -3.90 -10.56
N ILE A 163 2.90 -3.97 -9.25
CA ILE A 163 2.94 -2.78 -8.38
C ILE A 163 3.98 -1.78 -8.91
N ARG A 164 5.18 -2.27 -9.27
CA ARG A 164 6.20 -1.43 -9.91
C ARG A 164 5.65 -0.78 -11.18
N GLN A 165 5.04 -1.54 -12.09
CA GLN A 165 4.49 -0.99 -13.33
C GLN A 165 3.42 0.07 -13.04
N PHE A 166 2.52 -0.14 -12.09
CA PHE A 166 1.55 0.90 -11.72
C PHE A 166 2.19 2.19 -11.21
N LEU A 167 3.31 2.10 -10.50
CA LEU A 167 4.01 3.27 -9.98
C LEU A 167 4.94 3.94 -11.02
N THR A 168 5.27 3.26 -12.13
CA THR A 168 6.23 3.78 -13.14
C THR A 168 5.64 4.03 -14.52
N GLU A 169 4.59 3.30 -14.90
CA GLU A 169 4.02 3.29 -16.26
C GLU A 169 2.65 3.97 -16.32
N VAL A 170 2.03 4.31 -15.18
CA VAL A 170 0.78 5.09 -15.17
C VAL A 170 1.11 6.57 -15.31
N ASP A 171 0.47 7.21 -16.26
CA ASP A 171 0.57 8.65 -16.48
C ASP A 171 -0.43 9.38 -15.58
N TRP A 172 -0.01 9.62 -14.34
CA TRP A 172 -0.81 10.32 -13.33
C TRP A 172 -0.89 11.83 -13.55
N GLY A 173 0.01 12.40 -14.34
CA GLY A 173 0.25 13.85 -14.36
C GLY A 173 0.51 14.42 -12.96
N GLN A 174 0.01 15.64 -12.72
CA GLN A 174 0.15 16.32 -11.44
C GLN A 174 -0.97 15.94 -10.47
N LEU A 175 -0.61 15.28 -9.37
CA LEU A 175 -1.56 14.90 -8.32
C LEU A 175 -1.23 15.58 -6.99
N ASP A 176 -2.25 16.11 -6.33
CA ASP A 176 -2.14 16.51 -4.93
C ASP A 176 -2.17 15.29 -4.00
N TYR A 177 -2.97 14.28 -4.34
CA TYR A 177 -3.10 13.04 -3.56
C TYR A 177 -3.16 11.82 -4.46
N LEU A 178 -2.32 10.83 -4.16
CA LEU A 178 -2.44 9.46 -4.65
C LEU A 178 -2.82 8.56 -3.48
N VAL A 179 -4.01 7.96 -3.53
CA VAL A 179 -4.54 7.07 -2.50
C VAL A 179 -4.39 5.63 -2.98
N LEU A 180 -3.61 4.82 -2.26
CA LEU A 180 -3.31 3.44 -2.62
C LEU A 180 -4.20 2.49 -1.80
N ASP A 181 -5.09 1.75 -2.48
CA ASP A 181 -5.86 0.67 -1.87
C ASP A 181 -5.02 -0.61 -1.86
N THR A 182 -4.58 -1.05 -0.68
CA THR A 182 -3.68 -2.22 -0.55
C THR A 182 -4.47 -3.51 -0.37
N PRO A 183 -3.90 -4.72 -0.57
CA PRO A 183 -4.53 -5.95 -0.09
C PRO A 183 -4.75 -5.93 1.43
N PRO A 184 -5.62 -6.79 1.99
CA PRO A 184 -5.74 -6.95 3.44
C PRO A 184 -4.58 -7.76 4.05
N GLY A 185 -4.27 -7.47 5.32
CA GLY A 185 -3.23 -8.13 6.13
C GLY A 185 -1.81 -7.70 5.75
N THR A 186 -0.80 -8.24 6.45
CA THR A 186 0.61 -7.87 6.27
C THR A 186 1.26 -8.62 5.09
N SER A 187 0.86 -8.31 3.86
CA SER A 187 1.29 -9.05 2.67
C SER A 187 2.56 -8.45 2.01
N ASP A 188 3.24 -9.21 1.14
CA ASP A 188 4.46 -8.75 0.43
C ASP A 188 4.22 -7.51 -0.45
N GLU A 189 2.97 -7.30 -0.88
CA GLU A 189 2.52 -6.14 -1.62
C GLU A 189 2.67 -4.84 -0.81
N HIS A 190 2.41 -4.89 0.50
CA HIS A 190 2.58 -3.74 1.39
C HIS A 190 4.04 -3.36 1.54
N LEU A 191 4.89 -4.38 1.74
CA LEU A 191 6.34 -4.22 1.81
C LEU A 191 6.88 -3.59 0.51
N SER A 192 6.40 -4.07 -0.64
CA SER A 192 6.81 -3.56 -1.95
C SER A 192 6.37 -2.11 -2.14
N ALA A 193 5.10 -1.79 -1.90
CA ALA A 193 4.58 -0.43 -2.00
C ALA A 193 5.32 0.53 -1.05
N ALA A 194 5.49 0.15 0.22
CA ALA A 194 6.22 0.96 1.20
C ALA A 194 7.69 1.17 0.79
N THR A 195 8.35 0.14 0.24
CA THR A 195 9.74 0.24 -0.23
C THR A 195 9.87 1.20 -1.41
N TYR A 196 8.95 1.15 -2.37
CA TYR A 196 8.96 2.03 -3.54
C TYR A 196 8.59 3.48 -3.20
N LEU A 197 7.65 3.68 -2.28
CA LEU A 197 7.26 5.01 -1.82
C LEU A 197 8.31 5.65 -0.91
N LYS A 198 9.12 4.83 -0.22
CA LYS A 198 10.18 5.30 0.66
C LYS A 198 11.24 6.07 -0.14
N GLY A 199 11.38 7.35 0.19
CA GLY A 199 12.31 8.25 -0.48
C GLY A 199 11.79 8.84 -1.79
N THR A 200 10.50 8.70 -2.09
CA THR A 200 9.83 9.63 -3.03
C THR A 200 9.75 11.02 -2.42
N GLU A 201 9.66 12.06 -3.25
CA GLU A 201 9.43 13.42 -2.78
C GLU A 201 8.00 13.57 -2.24
N GLY A 202 7.75 14.60 -1.43
CA GLY A 202 6.44 14.84 -0.84
C GLY A 202 6.16 14.06 0.45
N ARG A 203 4.90 14.06 0.88
CA ARG A 203 4.48 13.37 2.12
C ARG A 203 3.91 12.01 1.80
N TRP A 204 4.08 11.07 2.71
CA TRP A 204 3.40 9.79 2.64
C TRP A 204 3.04 9.29 4.03
N GLY A 205 1.99 8.47 4.11
CA GLY A 205 1.53 7.88 5.36
C GLY A 205 0.40 6.89 5.13
N ALA A 206 -0.03 6.24 6.21
CA ALA A 206 -1.06 5.22 6.19
C ALA A 206 -2.30 5.61 7.00
N VAL A 207 -3.48 5.39 6.42
CA VAL A 207 -4.76 5.31 7.12
C VAL A 207 -5.08 3.82 7.30
N LEU A 208 -5.42 3.41 8.51
CA LEU A 208 -5.80 2.03 8.79
C LEU A 208 -7.31 1.92 8.97
N VAL A 209 -7.92 0.92 8.36
CA VAL A 209 -9.36 0.65 8.46
C VAL A 209 -9.59 -0.61 9.28
N THR A 210 -10.47 -0.50 10.26
CA THR A 210 -10.93 -1.62 11.09
C THR A 210 -12.44 -1.58 11.28
N THR A 211 -12.97 -2.53 12.03
CA THR A 211 -14.36 -2.60 12.49
C THR A 211 -14.37 -2.88 14.01
N PRO A 212 -15.48 -2.66 14.73
CA PRO A 212 -15.50 -2.79 16.19
C PRO A 212 -15.27 -4.20 16.73
N GLN A 213 -15.35 -5.24 15.89
CA GLN A 213 -15.20 -6.61 16.39
C GLN A 213 -13.75 -6.86 16.83
N GLU A 214 -13.58 -7.49 18.00
CA GLU A 214 -12.28 -7.76 18.62
C GLU A 214 -11.27 -8.44 17.69
N VAL A 215 -11.73 -9.36 16.82
CA VAL A 215 -10.85 -10.03 15.85
C VAL A 215 -10.25 -9.03 14.86
N ALA A 216 -11.02 -8.03 14.42
CA ALA A 216 -10.52 -6.95 13.55
C ALA A 216 -9.47 -6.09 14.27
N LEU A 217 -9.75 -5.75 15.54
CA LEU A 217 -8.85 -4.95 16.38
C LEU A 217 -7.51 -5.68 16.61
N LEU A 218 -7.52 -7.00 16.80
CA LEU A 218 -6.29 -7.79 16.92
C LEU A 218 -5.44 -7.74 15.66
N ASP A 219 -6.06 -7.77 14.48
CA ASP A 219 -5.33 -7.73 13.21
C ASP A 219 -4.80 -6.33 12.90
N VAL A 220 -5.57 -5.27 13.13
CA VAL A 220 -5.08 -3.90 12.91
C VAL A 220 -3.96 -3.52 13.90
N ARG A 221 -3.90 -4.10 15.11
CA ARG A 221 -2.74 -3.95 16.02
C ARG A 221 -1.44 -4.48 15.39
N LYS A 222 -1.51 -5.61 14.68
CA LYS A 222 -0.36 -6.16 13.93
C LYS A 222 0.02 -5.21 12.80
N GLU A 223 -0.96 -4.64 12.12
CA GLU A 223 -0.79 -3.69 11.02
C GLU A 223 -0.12 -2.37 11.46
N ILE A 224 -0.50 -1.82 12.62
CA ILE A 224 0.16 -0.65 13.23
C ILE A 224 1.62 -1.00 13.57
N THR A 225 1.85 -2.20 14.09
CA THR A 225 3.21 -2.68 14.39
C THR A 225 4.05 -2.84 13.12
N PHE A 226 3.46 -3.33 12.03
CA PHE A 226 4.09 -3.38 10.72
C PHE A 226 4.47 -1.97 10.23
N CYS A 227 3.56 -1.00 10.30
CA CYS A 227 3.84 0.39 9.93
C CYS A 227 5.05 0.94 10.69
N ARG A 228 5.11 0.72 12.01
CA ARG A 228 6.25 1.14 12.84
C ARG A 228 7.56 0.50 12.39
N LYS A 229 7.58 -0.82 12.16
CA LYS A 229 8.77 -1.54 11.68
C LYS A 229 9.26 -1.04 10.33
N MET A 230 8.33 -0.68 9.45
CA MET A 230 8.61 -0.17 8.11
C MET A 230 8.83 1.35 8.08
N SER A 231 8.74 2.02 9.22
CA SER A 231 8.81 3.48 9.34
C SER A 231 7.77 4.21 8.46
N ILE A 232 6.58 3.62 8.32
CA ILE A 232 5.44 4.23 7.64
C ILE A 232 4.71 5.13 8.66
N PRO A 233 4.60 6.44 8.41
CA PRO A 233 3.85 7.33 9.30
C PRO A 233 2.37 6.95 9.34
N VAL A 234 1.83 6.66 10.52
CA VAL A 234 0.40 6.39 10.69
C VAL A 234 -0.34 7.73 10.83
N ILE A 235 -1.18 8.05 9.84
CA ILE A 235 -2.05 9.23 9.86
C ILE A 235 -3.16 9.05 10.90
N GLY A 236 -3.71 7.84 10.97
CA GLY A 236 -4.66 7.42 11.99
C GLY A 236 -5.44 6.17 11.61
N VAL A 237 -6.38 5.79 12.46
CA VAL A 237 -7.25 4.62 12.31
C VAL A 237 -8.70 5.07 12.18
N THR A 238 -9.42 4.48 11.22
CA THR A 238 -10.85 4.65 10.99
C THR A 238 -11.61 3.37 11.38
N GLU A 239 -12.66 3.51 12.18
CA GLU A 239 -13.54 2.40 12.58
C GLU A 239 -14.80 2.38 11.71
N ASN A 240 -14.79 1.52 10.69
CA ASN A 240 -15.94 1.34 9.82
C ASN A 240 -17.00 0.46 10.47
N MET A 241 -18.26 0.59 10.02
CA MET A 241 -19.41 -0.20 10.48
C MET A 241 -19.61 -0.14 12.01
N ALA A 242 -19.29 1.00 12.62
CA ALA A 242 -19.37 1.18 14.07
C ALA A 242 -20.81 1.14 14.60
N VAL A 243 -21.71 1.86 13.92
CA VAL A 243 -23.11 2.04 14.35
C VAL A 243 -24.05 1.77 13.18
N PHE A 244 -25.23 1.25 13.50
CA PHE A 244 -26.35 1.20 12.58
C PHE A 244 -27.41 2.24 12.96
N VAL A 245 -27.80 3.07 11.99
CA VAL A 245 -28.88 4.04 12.14
C VAL A 245 -30.13 3.51 11.46
N CYS A 246 -31.19 3.28 12.22
CA CYS A 246 -32.45 2.78 11.66
C CYS A 246 -33.06 3.79 10.68
N PRO A 247 -33.33 3.42 9.40
CA PRO A 247 -33.86 4.36 8.40
C PRO A 247 -35.31 4.79 8.67
N LYS A 248 -36.02 4.10 9.58
CA LYS A 248 -37.42 4.40 9.92
C LYS A 248 -37.55 5.35 11.11
N CYS A 249 -36.75 5.15 12.15
CA CYS A 249 -36.89 5.87 13.42
C CYS A 249 -35.63 6.62 13.87
N SER A 250 -34.55 6.58 13.08
CA SER A 250 -33.26 7.23 13.35
C SER A 250 -32.59 6.79 14.66
N THR A 251 -33.07 5.72 15.29
CA THR A 251 -32.43 5.14 16.47
C THR A 251 -31.10 4.50 16.07
N GLU A 252 -30.05 4.88 16.80
CA GLU A 252 -28.72 4.29 16.69
C GLU A 252 -28.65 2.97 17.45
N SER A 253 -27.91 2.01 16.92
CA SER A 253 -27.70 0.71 17.53
C SER A 253 -26.30 0.20 17.26
N ASP A 254 -25.60 -0.16 18.33
CA ASP A 254 -24.30 -0.82 18.25
C ASP A 254 -24.51 -2.29 17.89
N ILE A 255 -24.36 -2.62 16.60
CA ILE A 255 -24.42 -4.02 16.15
C ILE A 255 -23.28 -4.83 16.78
N PHE A 256 -22.12 -4.20 16.96
CA PHE A 256 -20.94 -4.79 17.54
C PHE A 256 -20.45 -3.96 18.73
N PRO A 257 -20.97 -4.22 19.95
CA PRO A 257 -20.60 -3.44 21.13
C PRO A 257 -19.09 -3.52 21.42
N ALA A 258 -18.46 -2.35 21.59
CA ALA A 258 -17.05 -2.18 21.90
C ALA A 258 -16.73 -2.54 23.36
N LYS A 259 -16.78 -3.84 23.70
CA LYS A 259 -16.60 -4.33 25.08
C LYS A 259 -15.25 -3.95 25.73
N THR A 260 -14.24 -3.66 24.93
CA THR A 260 -12.89 -3.27 25.38
C THR A 260 -12.57 -1.79 25.11
N GLY A 261 -13.56 -1.00 24.68
CA GLY A 261 -13.38 0.39 24.26
C GLY A 261 -13.02 0.57 22.78
N GLY A 262 -13.04 -0.51 21.98
CA GLY A 262 -13.04 -0.45 20.52
C GLY A 262 -11.74 0.10 19.91
N ALA A 263 -11.84 0.63 18.69
CA ALA A 263 -10.70 1.25 18.00
C ALA A 263 -10.17 2.48 18.76
N GLU A 264 -11.01 3.27 19.40
CA GLU A 264 -10.57 4.46 20.15
C GLU A 264 -9.61 4.08 21.29
N ARG A 265 -10.00 3.11 22.12
CA ARG A 265 -9.12 2.61 23.21
C ARG A 265 -7.84 2.00 22.67
N MET A 266 -7.95 1.19 21.60
CA MET A 266 -6.78 0.62 20.93
C MET A 266 -5.82 1.71 20.42
N CYS A 267 -6.35 2.78 19.82
CA CYS A 267 -5.55 3.89 19.31
C CYS A 267 -4.81 4.60 20.44
N ALA A 268 -5.46 4.83 21.58
CA ALA A 268 -4.83 5.39 22.77
C ALA A 268 -3.69 4.49 23.29
N ASP A 269 -3.93 3.18 23.44
CA ASP A 269 -2.93 2.22 23.93
C ASP A 269 -1.74 2.08 22.95
N MET A 270 -1.97 2.32 21.66
CA MET A 270 -0.95 2.26 20.61
C MET A 270 -0.44 3.64 20.19
N GLU A 271 -0.78 4.71 20.91
CA GLU A 271 -0.27 6.06 20.62
C GLU A 271 -0.44 6.48 19.15
N VAL A 272 -1.57 6.11 18.53
CA VAL A 272 -1.95 6.52 17.17
C VAL A 272 -3.23 7.32 17.21
N ARG A 273 -3.45 8.16 16.19
CA ARG A 273 -4.64 9.00 16.11
C ARG A 273 -5.87 8.15 15.75
N TYR A 274 -6.95 8.32 16.51
CA TYR A 274 -8.28 7.88 16.11
C TYR A 274 -8.92 8.94 15.19
N LEU A 275 -9.35 8.54 14.00
CA LEU A 275 -9.95 9.43 13.00
C LEU A 275 -11.47 9.48 13.09
N GLY A 276 -12.08 8.47 13.71
CA GLY A 276 -13.52 8.26 13.77
C GLY A 276 -13.95 6.95 13.18
#